data_AF-A0A973JFH1-F1
#
_entry.id   AF-A0A973JFH1-F1
#
_cell.length_a   1.000
_cell.length_b   1.000
_cell.length_c   1.000
_cell.angle_alpha   90.00
_cell.angle_beta   90.00
_cell.angle_gamma   90.00
#
_symmetry.space_group_name_H-M   'P 1'
#
loop_
_entity.id
_entity.type
_entity.pdbx_description
1 polymer ?
#
loop_
_entity_poly.entity_id
_entity_poly.type
_entity_poly.pdbx_seq_one_letter_code
_entity_poly.pdbx_strand_id
1 'polypeptide(L)'
;KASEEKSIVSQKEITLKALRMKVLSGNGKLSTARDMSTKVAKMGYKSEDIGLASRADYKATTIYYAPEYRMEAEKLAARLGGETISKIMTWPSVFHIILVAVP
;
A
#
# COMPACT_ATOMS: atom_id res chain seq x y z
N LYS A 1 -26.17 -12.24 -32.57
CA LYS A 1 -24.73 -12.16 -32.29
C LYS A 1 -24.58 -11.59 -30.89
N ALA A 2 -24.37 -12.49 -29.93
CA ALA A 2 -24.22 -12.16 -28.53
C ALA A 2 -22.74 -11.90 -28.20
N SER A 3 -22.53 -11.37 -26.99
CA SER A 3 -21.28 -11.30 -26.22
C SER A 3 -20.26 -10.20 -26.56
N GLU A 4 -20.61 -8.96 -26.23
CA GLU A 4 -19.65 -7.86 -25.97
C GLU A 4 -19.88 -7.16 -24.62
N GLU A 5 -20.42 -7.85 -23.61
CA GLU A 5 -20.76 -7.25 -22.30
C GLU A 5 -19.91 -7.74 -21.11
N LYS A 6 -18.77 -8.40 -21.33
CA LYS A 6 -18.03 -9.05 -20.22
C LYS A 6 -16.81 -8.32 -19.63
N SER A 7 -16.49 -7.08 -20.04
CA SER A 7 -15.19 -6.48 -19.65
C SER A 7 -15.23 -5.10 -18.98
N ILE A 8 -16.39 -4.53 -18.67
CA ILE A 8 -16.47 -3.16 -18.12
C ILE A 8 -16.81 -3.13 -16.61
N VAL A 9 -17.37 -4.22 -16.08
CA VAL A 9 -17.75 -4.30 -14.65
C VAL A 9 -16.55 -4.60 -13.74
N SER A 10 -15.48 -5.23 -14.24
CA SER A 10 -14.40 -5.76 -13.38
C SER A 10 -13.34 -4.74 -12.95
N GLN A 11 -13.19 -3.59 -13.61
CA GLN A 11 -12.18 -2.58 -13.23
C GLN A 11 -12.76 -1.45 -12.37
N LYS A 12 -14.06 -1.16 -12.53
CA LYS A 12 -14.75 -0.11 -11.80
C LYS A 12 -15.40 -0.59 -10.50
N GLU A 13 -15.59 -1.89 -10.27
CA GLU A 13 -16.02 -2.39 -8.94
C GLU A 13 -14.85 -2.69 -7.99
N ILE A 14 -13.61 -2.73 -8.51
CA ILE A 14 -12.39 -2.61 -7.68
C ILE A 14 -12.24 -1.15 -7.17
N THR A 15 -13.07 -0.22 -7.64
CA THR A 15 -13.16 1.15 -7.13
C THR A 15 -13.96 1.19 -5.83
N LEU A 16 -13.39 0.61 -4.74
CA LEU A 16 -13.86 0.65 -3.34
C LEU A 16 -14.39 -0.68 -2.74
N LYS A 17 -13.87 -1.85 -3.15
CA LYS A 17 -13.46 -2.78 -2.08
C LYS A 17 -12.37 -2.06 -1.31
N ALA A 18 -12.74 -1.33 -0.26
CA ALA A 18 -11.88 -0.39 0.45
C ALA A 18 -10.48 -0.98 0.61
N LEU A 19 -9.50 -0.41 -0.11
CA LEU A 19 -8.13 -0.85 -0.06
C LEU A 19 -7.65 -0.67 1.38
N ARG A 20 -7.60 -1.77 2.14
CA ARG A 20 -7.16 -1.77 3.53
C ARG A 20 -5.65 -1.59 3.56
N MET A 21 -5.19 -0.41 3.94
CA MET A 21 -3.78 -0.09 4.04
C MET A 21 -3.36 0.07 5.50
N LYS A 22 -2.21 -0.49 5.84
CA LYS A 22 -1.52 -0.26 7.12
C LYS A 22 -0.21 0.45 6.89
N VAL A 23 0.10 1.44 7.72
CA VAL A 23 1.37 2.18 7.66
C VAL A 23 2.21 1.83 8.88
N LEU A 24 3.45 1.46 8.67
CA LEU A 24 4.38 1.04 9.71
C LEU A 24 5.63 1.92 9.69
N SER A 25 6.19 2.15 10.86
CA SER A 25 7.51 2.77 10.99
C SER A 25 8.60 1.72 10.79
N GLY A 26 9.47 1.94 9.80
CA GLY A 26 10.65 1.14 9.54
C GLY A 26 11.91 1.60 10.27
N ASN A 27 11.83 2.67 11.08
CA ASN A 27 12.94 3.25 11.84
C ASN A 27 12.70 3.29 13.37
N GLY A 28 11.61 2.68 13.84
CA GLY A 28 11.22 2.69 15.26
C GLY A 28 10.57 3.98 15.76
N LYS A 29 10.46 5.02 14.92
CA LYS A 29 9.78 6.28 15.25
C LYS A 29 8.37 6.28 14.69
N LEU A 30 7.36 6.25 15.56
CA LEU A 30 5.95 6.28 15.15
C LEU A 30 5.59 7.56 14.38
N SER A 31 6.28 8.67 14.63
CA SER A 31 6.12 9.92 13.84
C SER A 31 6.35 9.68 12.35
N THR A 32 7.36 8.89 11.96
CA THR A 32 7.62 8.55 10.55
C THR A 32 6.43 7.84 9.90
N ALA A 33 5.77 6.94 10.62
CA ALA A 33 4.56 6.27 10.11
C ALA A 33 3.37 7.24 10.01
N ARG A 34 3.23 8.18 10.95
CA ARG A 34 2.17 9.20 10.92
C ARG A 34 2.37 10.17 9.75
N ASP A 35 3.58 10.68 9.56
CA ASP A 35 3.91 11.59 8.47
C ASP A 35 3.66 10.93 7.11
N MET A 36 4.08 9.66 6.97
CA MET A 36 3.82 8.89 5.76
C MET A 36 2.31 8.66 5.56
N SER A 37 1.56 8.35 6.62
CA SER A 37 0.11 8.21 6.56
C SER A 37 -0.56 9.49 6.05
N THR A 38 -0.12 10.66 6.52
CA THR A 38 -0.61 11.95 6.01
C THR A 38 -0.24 12.17 4.54
N LYS A 39 0.97 11.76 4.12
CA LYS A 39 1.43 11.87 2.72
C LYS A 39 0.55 11.02 1.78
N VAL A 40 0.28 9.77 2.14
CA VAL A 40 -0.56 8.87 1.31
C VAL A 40 -2.05 9.23 1.36
N ALA A 41 -2.53 9.83 2.46
CA ALA A 41 -3.88 10.39 2.53
C ALA A 41 -4.10 11.50 1.50
N LYS A 42 -3.14 12.40 1.32
CA LYS A 42 -3.17 13.44 0.26
C LYS A 42 -3.18 12.85 -1.16
N MET A 43 -2.75 11.59 -1.30
CA MET A 43 -2.75 10.86 -2.56
C MET A 43 -4.05 10.08 -2.83
N GLY A 44 -4.99 10.07 -1.88
CA GLY A 44 -6.26 9.35 -1.97
C GLY A 44 -6.27 7.98 -1.27
N TYR A 45 -5.21 7.61 -0.55
CA TYR A 45 -5.13 6.34 0.17
C TYR A 45 -5.47 6.51 1.64
N LYS A 46 -6.41 5.73 2.17
CA LYS A 46 -6.75 5.73 3.59
C LYS A 46 -5.94 4.67 4.34
N SER A 47 -5.18 5.09 5.35
CA SER A 47 -4.58 4.18 6.32
C SER A 47 -5.64 3.78 7.35
N GLU A 48 -5.85 2.47 7.53
CA GLU A 48 -6.72 1.93 8.57
C GLU A 48 -5.98 1.69 9.89
N ASP A 49 -4.67 1.48 9.81
CA ASP A 49 -3.84 1.22 10.98
C ASP A 49 -2.45 1.87 10.81
N ILE A 50 -1.88 2.33 11.92
CA ILE A 50 -0.56 2.97 12.00
C ILE A 50 0.20 2.36 13.16
N GLY A 51 1.42 1.88 12.92
CA GLY A 51 2.20 1.24 13.97
C GLY A 51 3.70 1.21 13.74
N LEU A 52 4.38 0.35 14.48
CA LEU A 52 5.80 0.05 14.31
C LEU A 52 5.93 -1.25 13.53
N ALA A 53 6.90 -1.32 12.61
CA ALA A 53 7.30 -2.60 12.04
C ALA A 53 8.00 -3.46 13.11
N SER A 54 8.03 -4.78 12.90
CA SER A 54 8.71 -5.73 13.79
C SER A 54 10.22 -5.49 13.87
N ARG A 55 10.78 -4.84 12.85
CA ARG A 55 12.19 -4.42 12.78
C ARG A 55 12.28 -2.96 12.36
N ALA A 56 13.36 -2.29 12.78
CA ALA A 56 13.56 -0.85 12.61
C ALA A 56 14.79 -0.50 11.73
N ASP A 57 15.31 -1.48 10.98
CA ASP A 57 16.52 -1.39 10.18
C ASP A 57 16.25 -1.31 8.66
N TYR A 58 15.01 -0.94 8.29
CA TYR A 58 14.63 -0.79 6.88
C TYR A 58 15.52 0.25 6.21
N LYS A 59 16.13 -0.12 5.07
CA LYS A 59 17.01 0.76 4.29
C LYS A 59 16.24 1.68 3.34
N ALA A 60 15.03 1.29 2.99
CA ALA A 60 14.19 2.00 2.03
C ALA A 60 12.72 1.84 2.39
N THR A 61 11.90 2.81 1.98
CA THR A 61 10.46 2.72 2.12
C THR A 61 9.97 1.53 1.31
N THR A 62 9.26 0.60 1.95
CA THR A 62 8.88 -0.67 1.34
C THR A 62 7.37 -0.83 1.36
N ILE A 63 6.79 -1.13 0.21
CA ILE A 63 5.36 -1.44 0.05
C ILE A 63 5.21 -2.95 -0.08
N TYR A 64 4.63 -3.58 0.92
CA TYR A 64 4.21 -4.96 0.83
C TYR A 64 2.77 -5.04 0.33
N TYR A 65 2.48 -5.93 -0.62
CA TYR A 65 1.17 -6.01 -1.25
C TYR A 65 0.66 -7.45 -1.43
N ALA A 66 -0.65 -7.63 -1.36
CA ALA A 66 -1.30 -8.88 -1.74
C ALA A 66 -1.21 -9.06 -3.27
N PRO A 67 -1.09 -10.29 -3.80
CA PRO A 67 -0.80 -10.54 -5.23
C PRO A 67 -1.72 -9.78 -6.21
N GLU A 68 -2.99 -9.62 -5.84
CA GLU A 68 -4.03 -8.97 -6.65
C GLU A 68 -3.88 -7.44 -6.70
N TYR A 69 -3.09 -6.87 -5.80
CA TYR A 69 -2.89 -5.42 -5.62
C TYR A 69 -1.54 -4.92 -6.15
N ARG A 70 -0.81 -5.75 -6.92
CA ARG A 70 0.49 -5.41 -7.49
C ARG A 70 0.49 -4.07 -8.23
N MET A 71 -0.47 -3.86 -9.15
CA MET A 71 -0.54 -2.62 -9.94
C MET A 71 -0.73 -1.39 -9.06
N GLU A 72 -1.57 -1.48 -8.03
CA GLU A 72 -1.82 -0.36 -7.11
C GLU A 72 -0.60 -0.06 -6.24
N ALA A 73 0.14 -1.09 -5.82
CA ALA A 73 1.38 -0.95 -5.07
C ALA A 73 2.51 -0.32 -5.89
N GLU A 74 2.67 -0.74 -7.16
CA GLU A 74 3.65 -0.15 -8.09
C GLU A 74 3.31 1.32 -8.39
N LYS A 75 2.02 1.64 -8.59
CA LYS A 75 1.54 3.02 -8.74
C LYS A 75 1.82 3.87 -7.49
N LEU A 76 1.56 3.34 -6.29
CA LEU A 76 1.86 4.03 -5.04
C LEU A 76 3.37 4.25 -4.87
N ALA A 77 4.22 3.26 -5.19
CA ALA A 77 5.67 3.40 -5.16
C ALA A 77 6.16 4.53 -6.08
N ALA A 78 5.66 4.56 -7.32
CA ALA A 78 6.01 5.61 -8.29
C ALA A 78 5.58 7.00 -7.82
N ARG A 79 4.41 7.13 -7.18
CA ARG A 79 3.91 8.41 -6.64
C ARG A 79 4.64 8.86 -5.38
N LEU A 80 5.08 7.94 -4.54
CA LEU A 80 5.88 8.24 -3.35
C LEU A 80 7.29 8.71 -3.74
N GLY A 81 7.82 8.15 -4.84
CA GLY A 81 9.14 8.45 -5.37
C GLY A 81 10.27 7.96 -4.46
N GLY A 82 11.47 8.46 -4.72
CA GLY A 82 12.69 8.05 -4.02
C GLY A 82 13.01 6.57 -4.25
N GLU A 83 13.72 5.97 -3.31
CA GLU A 83 14.09 4.55 -3.35
C GLU A 83 12.95 3.63 -2.88
N THR A 84 11.69 4.02 -3.07
CA THR A 84 10.54 3.21 -2.62
C THR A 84 10.47 1.92 -3.42
N ILE A 85 10.52 0.78 -2.73
CA ILE A 85 10.46 -0.55 -3.33
C ILE A 85 9.10 -1.21 -3.05
N SER A 86 8.61 -2.02 -3.98
CA SER A 86 7.41 -2.83 -3.79
C SER A 86 7.76 -4.32 -3.74
N LYS A 87 7.11 -5.08 -2.85
CA LYS A 87 7.31 -6.51 -2.64
C LYS A 87 5.98 -7.23 -2.44
N ILE A 88 5.83 -8.40 -3.04
CA ILE A 88 4.69 -9.25 -2.76
C ILE A 88 4.74 -9.73 -1.29
N MET A 89 3.61 -9.74 -0.61
CA MET A 89 3.47 -10.36 0.71
C MET A 89 3.50 -11.87 0.55
N THR A 90 4.37 -12.52 1.30
CA THR A 90 4.46 -13.98 1.39
C THR A 90 3.75 -14.53 2.63
N TRP A 91 3.05 -13.67 3.38
CA TRP A 91 2.31 -14.02 4.60
C TRP A 91 0.84 -13.59 4.50
N PRO A 92 -0.07 -14.27 5.20
CA PRO A 92 -1.47 -13.85 5.29
C PRO A 92 -1.61 -12.50 6.00
N SER A 93 -2.45 -11.62 5.44
CA SER A 93 -2.71 -10.30 6.01
C SER A 93 -4.15 -9.88 5.73
N VAL A 94 -4.78 -9.23 6.71
CA VAL A 94 -6.10 -8.59 6.54
C VAL A 94 -6.00 -7.24 5.81
N PHE A 95 -4.79 -6.69 5.71
CA PHE A 95 -4.47 -5.51 4.92
C PHE A 95 -3.98 -5.93 3.55
N HIS A 96 -4.48 -5.29 2.50
CA HIS A 96 -4.08 -5.53 1.12
C HIS A 96 -2.72 -4.89 0.81
N ILE A 97 -2.41 -3.76 1.46
CA ILE A 97 -1.13 -3.07 1.35
C ILE A 97 -0.60 -2.73 2.74
N ILE A 98 0.69 -2.99 2.97
CA ILE A 98 1.42 -2.56 4.16
C ILE A 98 2.59 -1.69 3.72
N LEU A 99 2.57 -0.42 4.08
CA LEU A 99 3.61 0.55 3.77
C LEU A 99 4.55 0.72 4.96
N VAL A 100 5.79 0.28 4.83
CA VAL A 100 6.84 0.51 5.84
C VAL A 100 7.63 1.75 5.46
N ALA A 101 7.47 2.81 6.24
CA ALA A 101 8.06 4.12 6.01
C ALA A 101 9.43 4.25 6.68
N VAL A 102 10.39 4.78 5.93
CA VAL A 102 11.67 5.28 6.46
C VAL A 102 11.76 6.78 6.16
N PRO A 103 12.49 7.57 6.97
CA PRO A 103 12.63 9.01 6.78
C PRO A 103 13.37 9.34 5.48
#